data_AF-A0A7Y5R0C7-F1
#
_entry.id   AF-A0A7Y5R0C7-F1
#
_cell.length_a   1.000
_cell.length_b   1.000
_cell.length_c   1.000
_cell.angle_alpha   90.00
_cell.angle_beta   90.00
_cell.angle_gamma   90.00
#
_symmetry.space_group_name_H-M   'P 1'
#
loop_
_entity.id
_entity.type
_entity.pdbx_description
1 polymer ?
#
loop_
_entity_poly.entity_id
_entity_poly.type
_entity_poly.pdbx_seq_one_letter_code
_entity_poly.pdbx_strand_id
1 'polypeptide(L)'
;MSAASPTIRVSGALADALCADALAELGSAELAAFLLERRWFGGKGRAPSEVRVGDVVELRAGDARYAIARLDVDMGGRTAFYQLPLAVRREEGADTPGAVLARVECESGERGILFDAVDDEGFRRTLGRAFAAGATFGGRARWIVEPVGAGARPDVGALPSRTVRAEQSNTSLIFGDAAIMKLFRRMEPGINPDVEIGRFLTTRTRFTHTPPLLGVVRYEGSGDVHAVAGMLQGFLAGSHDAWQDALERSRGWFAGETHDVTSHPYRDDAEQL
;
A
#
# COMPACT_ATOMS: atom_id res chain seq x y z
N MET A 1 20.06 -14.54 -12.87
CA MET A 1 21.03 -13.52 -12.44
C MET A 1 20.21 -12.34 -11.96
N SER A 2 20.25 -12.01 -10.66
CA SER A 2 19.64 -10.76 -10.18
C SER A 2 20.31 -9.62 -10.94
N ALA A 3 19.53 -8.78 -11.62
CA ALA A 3 20.08 -7.55 -12.17
C ALA A 3 20.73 -6.78 -11.01
N ALA A 4 21.88 -6.16 -11.25
CA ALA A 4 22.46 -5.25 -10.27
C ALA A 4 21.44 -4.14 -10.00
N SER A 5 21.18 -3.83 -8.72
CA SER A 5 20.29 -2.73 -8.37
C SER A 5 20.80 -1.43 -9.01
N PRO A 6 19.92 -0.63 -9.66
CA PRO A 6 20.32 0.63 -10.26
C PRO A 6 20.93 1.58 -9.24
N THR A 7 21.71 2.55 -9.69
CA THR A 7 22.34 3.57 -8.85
C THR A 7 21.92 4.95 -9.29
N ILE A 8 21.28 5.71 -8.40
CA ILE A 8 20.95 7.12 -8.58
C ILE A 8 22.09 7.95 -7.99
N ARG A 9 22.56 8.97 -8.73
CA ARG A 9 23.58 9.90 -8.24
C ARG A 9 22.97 11.24 -7.93
N VAL A 10 23.30 11.78 -6.75
CA VAL A 10 22.78 13.08 -6.30
C VAL A 10 23.93 13.98 -5.85
N SER A 11 23.82 15.28 -6.13
CA SER A 11 24.84 16.26 -5.77
C SER A 11 24.73 16.74 -4.31
N GLY A 12 23.52 16.72 -3.75
CA GLY A 12 23.24 17.15 -2.38
C GLY A 12 23.19 16.00 -1.37
N ALA A 13 22.07 15.92 -0.66
CA ALA A 13 21.85 14.91 0.37
C ALA A 13 21.17 13.66 -0.21
N LEU A 14 21.23 12.53 0.50
CA LEU A 14 20.53 11.29 0.12
C LEU A 14 19.05 11.52 -0.20
N ALA A 15 18.40 12.41 0.55
CA ALA A 15 16.99 12.75 0.39
C ALA A 15 16.65 13.40 -0.96
N ASP A 16 17.64 13.91 -1.70
CA ASP A 16 17.43 14.47 -3.03
C ASP A 16 17.14 13.38 -4.08
N ALA A 17 17.42 12.11 -3.77
CA ALA A 17 17.04 10.97 -4.62
C ALA A 17 15.51 10.73 -4.68
N LEU A 18 14.74 11.42 -3.83
CA LEU A 18 13.28 11.36 -3.81
C LEU A 18 12.62 12.37 -4.76
N CYS A 19 13.39 13.26 -5.39
CA CYS A 19 12.82 14.27 -6.30
C CYS A 19 12.47 13.67 -7.66
N ALA A 20 11.62 14.37 -8.41
CA ALA A 20 11.17 13.93 -9.74
C ALA A 20 12.33 13.70 -10.71
N ASP A 21 13.30 14.62 -10.75
CA ASP A 21 14.42 14.56 -11.69
C ASP A 21 15.30 13.33 -11.43
N ALA A 22 15.65 13.07 -10.16
CA ALA A 22 16.46 11.90 -9.79
C ALA A 22 15.74 10.57 -10.05
N LEU A 23 14.42 10.50 -9.78
CA LEU A 23 13.64 9.31 -10.03
C LEU A 23 13.39 9.06 -11.52
N ALA A 24 13.39 10.11 -12.36
CA ALA A 24 13.26 10.00 -13.81
C ALA A 24 14.50 9.40 -14.48
N GLU A 25 15.66 9.37 -13.80
CA GLU A 25 16.87 8.70 -14.30
C GLU A 25 16.77 7.18 -14.28
N LEU A 26 15.83 6.60 -13.52
CA LEU A 26 15.63 5.16 -13.46
C LEU A 26 15.13 4.62 -14.81
N GLY A 27 15.88 3.68 -15.36
CA GLY A 27 15.59 3.09 -16.65
C GLY A 27 14.36 2.18 -16.63
N SER A 28 13.65 2.12 -17.76
CA SER A 28 12.48 1.24 -17.94
C SER A 28 12.77 -0.23 -17.58
N ALA A 29 13.94 -0.76 -17.98
CA ALA A 29 14.33 -2.13 -17.67
C ALA A 29 14.52 -2.39 -16.16
N GLU A 30 15.02 -1.40 -15.43
CA GLU A 30 15.29 -1.49 -13.99
C GLU A 30 13.99 -1.44 -13.20
N LEU A 31 13.11 -0.50 -13.57
CA LEU A 31 11.76 -0.40 -13.02
C LEU A 31 10.92 -1.65 -13.32
N ALA A 32 11.02 -2.20 -14.54
CA ALA A 32 10.34 -3.44 -14.91
C ALA A 32 10.85 -4.64 -14.09
N ALA A 33 12.17 -4.76 -13.91
CA ALA A 33 12.77 -5.81 -13.09
C ALA A 33 12.28 -5.72 -11.64
N PHE A 34 12.27 -4.52 -11.05
CA PHE A 34 11.73 -4.29 -9.71
C PHE A 34 10.27 -4.76 -9.60
N LEU A 35 9.41 -4.32 -10.53
CA LEU A 35 7.98 -4.64 -10.53
C LEU A 35 7.70 -6.15 -10.66
N LEU A 36 8.45 -6.86 -11.50
CA LEU A 36 8.27 -8.29 -11.73
C LEU A 36 8.50 -9.15 -10.48
N GLU A 37 9.31 -8.67 -9.53
CA GLU A 37 9.53 -9.33 -8.26
C GLU A 37 8.45 -9.03 -7.21
N ARG A 38 7.56 -8.07 -7.48
CA ARG A 38 6.53 -7.65 -6.53
C ARG A 38 5.28 -8.51 -6.70
N ARG A 39 4.87 -9.17 -5.61
CA ARG A 39 3.62 -9.95 -5.59
C ARG A 39 2.39 -9.15 -5.98
N TRP A 40 2.35 -7.85 -5.64
CA TRP A 40 1.25 -6.94 -5.96
C TRP A 40 1.22 -6.49 -7.42
N PHE A 41 2.25 -6.78 -8.21
CA PHE A 41 2.29 -6.42 -9.62
C PHE A 41 1.35 -7.34 -10.42
N GLY A 42 0.36 -6.72 -11.08
CA GLY A 42 -0.70 -7.44 -11.80
C GLY A 42 -0.31 -7.95 -13.19
N GLY A 43 0.99 -8.06 -13.51
CA GLY A 43 1.48 -8.42 -14.84
C GLY A 43 1.18 -9.86 -15.28
N LYS A 44 0.69 -10.72 -14.37
CA LYS A 44 0.36 -12.14 -14.65
C LYS A 44 1.52 -12.90 -15.33
N GLY A 45 2.75 -12.63 -14.91
CA GLY A 45 3.96 -13.24 -15.47
C GLY A 45 4.46 -12.63 -16.79
N ARG A 46 3.82 -11.58 -17.30
CA ARG A 46 4.31 -10.82 -18.47
C ARG A 46 5.07 -9.59 -18.02
N ALA A 47 6.25 -9.38 -18.62
CA ALA A 47 7.00 -8.14 -18.46
C ALA A 47 6.28 -6.98 -19.16
N PRO A 48 6.28 -5.77 -18.57
CA PRO A 48 5.80 -4.57 -19.25
C PRO A 48 6.70 -4.23 -20.45
N SER A 49 6.12 -3.59 -21.47
CA SER A 49 6.87 -3.09 -22.63
C SER A 49 7.67 -1.84 -22.29
N GLU A 50 7.11 -0.99 -21.42
CA GLU A 50 7.75 0.22 -20.94
C GLU A 50 7.30 0.52 -19.51
N VAL A 51 8.23 1.00 -18.68
CA VAL A 51 7.93 1.58 -17.38
C VAL A 51 8.64 2.91 -17.25
N ARG A 52 7.92 3.94 -16.82
CA ARG A 52 8.52 5.26 -16.54
C ARG A 52 7.91 5.88 -15.29
N VAL A 53 8.66 6.74 -14.63
CA VAL A 53 8.11 7.60 -13.57
C VAL A 53 7.30 8.71 -14.24
N GLY A 54 6.00 8.75 -13.95
CA GLY A 54 5.06 9.73 -14.52
C GLY A 54 4.97 11.01 -13.69
N ASP A 55 4.76 10.87 -12.39
CA ASP A 55 4.70 11.97 -11.42
C ASP A 55 5.40 11.56 -10.13
N VAL A 56 5.83 12.55 -9.36
CA VAL A 56 6.32 12.36 -7.99
C VAL A 56 5.63 13.35 -7.06
N VAL A 57 5.03 12.84 -5.99
CA VAL A 57 4.46 13.64 -4.91
C VAL A 57 5.40 13.60 -3.72
N GLU A 58 6.01 14.72 -3.38
CA GLU A 58 6.84 14.80 -2.17
C GLU A 58 6.00 14.93 -0.90
N LEU A 59 6.37 14.18 0.15
CA LEU A 59 5.80 14.22 1.48
C LEU A 59 6.87 14.70 2.44
N ARG A 60 6.57 15.80 3.13
CA ARG A 60 7.46 16.41 4.12
C ARG A 60 6.78 16.39 5.48
N ALA A 61 7.46 15.83 6.48
CA ALA A 61 6.96 15.76 7.85
C ALA A 61 8.09 16.13 8.83
N GLY A 62 8.19 17.41 9.16
CA GLY A 62 9.39 17.94 9.80
C GLY A 62 10.59 17.77 8.86
N ASP A 63 11.66 17.17 9.36
CA ASP A 63 12.88 16.89 8.60
C ASP A 63 12.79 15.61 7.75
N ALA A 64 11.81 14.74 8.02
CA ALA A 64 11.62 13.52 7.24
C ALA A 64 11.06 13.84 5.84
N ARG A 65 11.62 13.17 4.83
CA ARG A 65 11.21 13.28 3.43
C ARG A 65 10.86 11.91 2.86
N TYR A 66 9.76 11.85 2.14
CA TYR A 66 9.31 10.68 1.40
C TYR A 66 8.77 11.12 0.03
N ALA A 67 8.56 10.18 -0.86
CA ALA A 67 7.90 10.44 -2.15
C ALA A 67 6.84 9.38 -2.44
N ILE A 68 5.75 9.76 -3.09
CA ILE A 68 4.90 8.80 -3.83
C ILE A 68 5.21 8.97 -5.31
N ALA A 69 5.90 8.00 -5.90
CA ALA A 69 6.11 7.94 -7.34
C ALA A 69 4.93 7.26 -8.02
N ARG A 70 4.35 7.91 -9.05
CA ARG A 70 3.47 7.24 -10.00
C ARG A 70 4.32 6.60 -11.09
N LEU A 71 4.19 5.29 -11.25
CA LEU A 71 4.78 4.54 -12.37
C LEU A 71 3.72 4.36 -13.45
N ASP A 72 4.04 4.81 -14.66
CA ASP A 72 3.25 4.57 -15.87
C ASP A 72 3.80 3.29 -16.51
N VAL A 73 3.01 2.22 -16.46
CA VAL A 73 3.41 0.87 -16.90
C VAL A 73 2.64 0.51 -18.17
N ASP A 74 3.32 0.45 -19.31
CA ASP A 74 2.71 -0.04 -20.55
C ASP A 74 2.69 -1.57 -20.59
N MET A 75 1.51 -2.12 -20.81
CA MET A 75 1.24 -3.55 -20.92
C MET A 75 0.72 -3.89 -22.33
N GLY A 76 1.48 -3.52 -23.36
CA GLY A 76 1.14 -3.82 -24.75
C GLY A 76 0.05 -2.90 -25.31
N GLY A 77 0.22 -1.59 -25.16
CA GLY A 77 -0.68 -0.55 -25.67
C GLY A 77 -1.75 -0.11 -24.66
N ARG A 78 -1.66 -0.57 -23.40
CA ARG A 78 -2.53 -0.13 -22.30
C ARG A 78 -1.66 0.28 -21.12
N THR A 79 -1.72 1.55 -20.77
CA THR A 79 -1.03 2.07 -19.58
C THR A 79 -1.81 1.74 -18.32
N ALA A 80 -1.16 1.09 -17.37
CA ALA A 80 -1.61 0.93 -16.00
C ALA A 80 -0.78 1.85 -15.09
N PHE A 81 -1.44 2.48 -14.13
CA PHE A 81 -0.79 3.37 -13.18
C PHE A 81 -0.55 2.63 -11.86
N TYR A 82 0.68 2.69 -11.36
CA TYR A 82 1.03 2.15 -10.05
C TYR A 82 1.57 3.27 -9.17
N GLN A 83 1.32 3.20 -7.86
CA GLN A 83 1.99 4.06 -6.89
C GLN A 83 3.07 3.28 -6.14
N LEU A 84 4.19 3.94 -5.93
CA LEU A 84 5.30 3.44 -5.13
C LEU A 84 5.71 4.51 -4.12
N PRO A 85 5.35 4.35 -2.84
CA PRO A 85 5.93 5.12 -1.76
C PRO A 85 7.42 4.81 -1.67
N LEU A 86 8.25 5.84 -1.55
CA LEU A 86 9.70 5.76 -1.54
C LEU A 86 10.26 6.47 -0.32
N ALA A 87 11.18 5.79 0.35
CA ALA A 87 12.02 6.29 1.42
C ALA A 87 13.48 6.07 1.03
N VAL A 88 14.35 6.94 1.54
CA VAL A 88 15.79 6.78 1.42
C VAL A 88 16.41 6.83 2.80
N ARG A 89 17.35 5.92 3.03
CA ARG A 89 18.17 5.92 4.24
C ARG A 89 19.61 5.60 3.88
N ARG A 90 20.53 5.98 4.76
CA ARG A 90 21.93 5.61 4.63
C ARG A 90 22.09 4.09 4.65
N GLU A 91 23.02 3.57 3.86
CA GLU A 91 23.35 2.14 3.80
C GLU A 91 24.22 1.79 5.02
N GLU A 92 23.59 1.55 6.17
CA GLU A 92 24.26 1.14 7.42
C GLU A 92 23.65 -0.17 7.96
N GLY A 93 24.49 -1.13 8.36
CA GLY A 93 24.07 -2.36 9.04
C GLY A 93 23.68 -3.54 8.13
N ALA A 94 23.26 -4.65 8.75
CA ALA A 94 22.92 -5.91 8.08
C ALA A 94 21.44 -6.01 7.64
N ASP A 95 20.55 -5.21 8.24
CA ASP A 95 19.12 -5.26 7.95
C ASP A 95 18.83 -4.52 6.65
N THR A 96 18.47 -5.24 5.59
CA THR A 96 18.14 -4.69 4.27
C THR A 96 16.63 -4.72 4.08
N PRO A 97 15.97 -3.62 3.68
CA PRO A 97 14.53 -3.61 3.47
C PRO A 97 14.12 -4.63 2.40
N GLY A 98 12.91 -5.18 2.49
CA GLY A 98 12.46 -6.26 1.60
C GLY A 98 12.20 -5.83 0.14
N ALA A 99 12.26 -4.54 -0.15
CA ALA A 99 11.98 -3.97 -1.48
C ALA A 99 12.88 -2.76 -1.78
N VAL A 100 14.17 -3.01 -2.00
CA VAL A 100 15.13 -1.99 -2.47
C VAL A 100 14.94 -1.76 -3.97
N LEU A 101 14.73 -0.50 -4.36
CA LEU A 101 14.60 -0.07 -5.75
C LEU A 101 15.96 0.28 -6.35
N ALA A 102 16.77 1.07 -5.63
CA ALA A 102 18.05 1.57 -6.12
C ALA A 102 19.03 1.82 -4.97
N ARG A 103 20.33 1.86 -5.30
CA ARG A 103 21.34 2.52 -4.46
C ARG A 103 21.37 4.01 -4.77
N VAL A 104 21.80 4.80 -3.78
CA VAL A 104 21.97 6.24 -3.90
C VAL A 104 23.41 6.58 -3.55
N GLU A 105 24.09 7.32 -4.42
CA GLU A 105 25.45 7.83 -4.20
C GLU A 105 25.45 9.35 -4.22
N CYS A 106 25.91 9.97 -3.14
CA CYS A 106 26.13 11.42 -3.06
C CYS A 106 27.53 11.79 -3.56
N GLU A 107 27.70 12.98 -4.13
CA GLU A 107 29.03 13.53 -4.46
C GLU A 107 29.97 13.64 -3.25
N SER A 108 29.40 13.81 -2.05
CA SER A 108 30.13 13.80 -0.77
C SER A 108 30.74 12.43 -0.42
N GLY A 109 30.40 11.36 -1.16
CA GLY A 109 30.78 9.99 -0.87
C GLY A 109 29.80 9.23 0.03
N GLU A 110 28.75 9.90 0.53
CA GLU A 110 27.68 9.25 1.29
C GLU A 110 26.89 8.27 0.40
N ARG A 111 26.53 7.11 0.97
CA ARG A 111 25.78 6.05 0.27
C ARG A 111 24.49 5.72 1.00
N GLY A 112 23.46 5.45 0.21
CA GLY A 112 22.14 5.09 0.71
C GLY A 112 21.43 4.08 -0.16
N ILE A 113 20.26 3.69 0.30
CA ILE A 113 19.33 2.82 -0.43
C ILE A 113 17.98 3.51 -0.54
N LEU A 114 17.41 3.47 -1.74
CA LEU A 114 16.06 3.89 -2.06
C LEU A 114 15.16 2.66 -2.07
N PHE A 115 14.10 2.66 -1.27
CA PHE A 115 13.27 1.48 -1.04
C PHE A 115 11.81 1.84 -0.81
N ASP A 116 10.94 0.82 -0.81
CA ASP A 116 9.50 0.98 -0.57
C ASP A 116 9.22 1.52 0.84
N ALA A 117 8.66 2.73 0.93
CA ALA A 117 8.51 3.45 2.19
C ALA A 117 7.58 2.73 3.19
N VAL A 118 6.76 1.78 2.73
CA VAL A 118 5.92 0.98 3.65
C VAL A 118 6.74 0.21 4.68
N ASP A 119 8.01 -0.09 4.40
CA ASP A 119 8.92 -0.73 5.34
C ASP A 119 9.55 0.27 6.34
N ASP A 120 9.49 1.58 6.07
CA ASP A 120 9.96 2.64 6.98
C ASP A 120 8.92 2.97 8.06
N GLU A 121 9.30 2.92 9.34
CA GLU A 121 8.39 3.23 10.45
C GLU A 121 8.00 4.70 10.48
N GLY A 122 8.92 5.61 10.13
CA GLY A 122 8.65 7.04 10.06
C GLY A 122 7.60 7.39 9.01
N PHE A 123 7.61 6.70 7.87
CA PHE A 123 6.60 6.84 6.83
C PHE A 123 5.22 6.41 7.35
N ARG A 124 5.14 5.22 7.96
CA ARG A 124 3.87 4.71 8.53
C ARG A 124 3.32 5.66 9.60
N ARG A 125 4.20 6.19 10.47
CA ARG A 125 3.85 7.20 11.49
C ARG A 125 3.32 8.49 10.87
N THR A 126 4.01 9.01 9.85
CA THR A 126 3.61 10.22 9.11
C THR A 126 2.22 10.05 8.49
N LEU A 127 2.00 8.89 7.88
CA LEU A 127 0.73 8.55 7.27
C LEU A 127 -0.40 8.42 8.29
N GLY A 128 -0.14 7.78 9.43
CA GLY A 128 -1.13 7.69 10.52
C GLY A 128 -1.55 9.06 11.05
N ARG A 129 -0.60 9.99 11.21
CA ARG A 129 -0.88 11.39 11.59
C ARG A 129 -1.68 12.13 10.53
N ALA A 130 -1.40 11.89 9.25
CA ALA A 130 -2.14 12.47 8.14
C ALA A 130 -3.62 12.03 8.15
N PHE A 131 -3.92 10.78 8.54
CA PHE A 131 -5.31 10.33 8.72
C PHE A 131 -6.00 10.96 9.93
N ALA A 132 -5.27 11.39 10.97
CA ALA A 132 -5.88 12.06 12.10
C ALA A 132 -6.31 13.50 11.75
N ALA A 133 -5.42 14.26 11.11
CA ALA A 133 -5.60 15.68 10.84
C ALA A 133 -6.20 16.01 9.46
N GLY A 134 -6.10 15.07 8.51
CA GLY A 134 -6.18 15.39 7.08
C GLY A 134 -4.89 16.06 6.60
N ALA A 135 -4.50 15.76 5.37
CA ALA A 135 -3.30 16.35 4.77
C ALA A 135 -3.38 16.34 3.24
N THR A 136 -2.75 17.32 2.62
CA THR A 136 -2.50 17.31 1.17
C THR A 136 -1.01 17.46 0.95
N PHE A 137 -0.42 16.51 0.24
CA PHE A 137 0.99 16.52 -0.14
C PHE A 137 1.16 16.82 -1.63
N GLY A 138 2.32 17.37 -2.00
CA GLY A 138 2.67 17.73 -3.36
C GLY A 138 2.20 19.12 -3.82
N GLY A 139 1.91 19.21 -5.11
CA GLY A 139 1.57 20.47 -5.79
C GLY A 139 0.80 20.20 -7.08
N ARG A 140 1.51 20.02 -8.20
CA ARG A 140 0.89 19.67 -9.49
C ARG A 140 0.25 18.28 -9.44
N ALA A 141 1.01 17.29 -8.99
CA ALA A 141 0.47 16.01 -8.53
C ALA A 141 0.25 16.09 -7.03
N ARG A 142 -0.84 15.49 -6.55
CA ARG A 142 -1.29 15.56 -5.16
C ARG A 142 -1.63 14.19 -4.62
N TRP A 143 -1.31 13.99 -3.35
CA TRP A 143 -1.74 12.85 -2.55
C TRP A 143 -2.49 13.40 -1.34
N ILE A 144 -3.81 13.18 -1.34
CA ILE A 144 -4.76 13.87 -0.47
C ILE A 144 -5.33 12.86 0.51
N VAL A 145 -5.04 13.04 1.79
CA VAL A 145 -5.55 12.22 2.89
C VAL A 145 -6.77 12.90 3.49
N GLU A 146 -7.92 12.29 3.26
CA GLU A 146 -9.22 12.75 3.73
C GLU A 146 -9.72 11.81 4.82
N PRO A 147 -9.83 12.25 6.07
CA PRO A 147 -10.41 11.40 7.08
C PRO A 147 -11.95 11.38 6.97
N VAL A 148 -12.55 10.26 7.37
CA VAL A 148 -13.98 9.98 7.23
C VAL A 148 -14.63 9.78 8.60
N GLY A 149 -15.92 10.13 8.70
CA GLY A 149 -16.69 10.04 9.93
C GLY A 149 -16.60 11.30 10.80
N ALA A 150 -17.57 11.46 11.72
CA ALA A 150 -17.65 12.54 12.69
C ALA A 150 -17.09 12.08 14.05
N GLY A 151 -16.36 12.94 14.75
CA GLY A 151 -15.85 12.69 16.10
C GLY A 151 -14.33 12.83 16.24
N ALA A 152 -13.85 12.69 17.48
CA ALA A 152 -12.41 12.63 17.77
C ALA A 152 -11.82 11.38 17.13
N ARG A 153 -10.77 11.56 16.33
CA ARG A 153 -10.11 10.47 15.62
C ARG A 153 -8.87 10.06 16.41
N PRO A 154 -8.67 8.77 16.70
CA PRO A 154 -7.43 8.33 17.30
C PRO A 154 -6.27 8.68 16.34
N ASP A 155 -5.21 9.30 16.87
CA ASP A 155 -3.97 9.46 16.12
C ASP A 155 -3.32 8.09 15.97
N VAL A 156 -3.69 7.39 14.90
CA VAL A 156 -3.15 6.06 14.60
C VAL A 156 -1.65 6.12 14.29
N GLY A 157 -1.08 7.31 14.01
CA GLY A 157 0.36 7.51 13.89
C GLY A 157 1.11 7.42 15.22
N ALA A 158 0.42 7.53 16.36
CA ALA A 158 1.01 7.29 17.67
C ALA A 158 1.09 5.79 18.03
N LEU A 159 0.40 4.92 17.29
CA LEU A 159 0.35 3.49 17.54
C LEU A 159 1.52 2.75 16.88
N PRO A 160 1.97 1.61 17.45
CA PRO A 160 2.87 0.70 16.75
C PRO A 160 2.27 0.28 15.40
N SER A 161 3.09 0.20 14.36
CA SER A 161 2.60 -0.14 13.02
C SER A 161 3.41 -1.24 12.35
N ARG A 162 2.74 -2.08 11.57
CA ARG A 162 3.36 -3.19 10.83
C ARG A 162 2.73 -3.39 9.47
N THR A 163 3.54 -3.87 8.53
CA THR A 163 3.09 -4.22 7.18
C THR A 163 2.58 -5.66 7.15
N VAL A 164 1.44 -5.88 6.49
CA VAL A 164 0.87 -7.20 6.22
C VAL A 164 0.90 -7.45 4.72
N ARG A 165 1.55 -8.55 4.33
CA ARG A 165 1.77 -8.94 2.93
C ARG A 165 0.86 -10.11 2.51
N ALA A 166 -0.35 -10.16 3.04
CA ALA A 166 -1.30 -11.27 2.82
C ALA A 166 -2.09 -11.14 1.50
N GLU A 167 -2.40 -9.93 1.06
CA GLU A 167 -3.26 -9.68 -0.12
C GLU A 167 -2.46 -9.64 -1.44
N GLN A 168 -3.10 -10.07 -2.54
CA GLN A 168 -2.47 -10.25 -3.86
C GLN A 168 -2.26 -8.94 -4.65
N SER A 169 -3.02 -7.87 -4.38
CA SER A 169 -2.99 -6.64 -5.21
C SER A 169 -2.61 -5.37 -4.44
N ASN A 170 -2.60 -5.42 -3.11
CA ASN A 170 -2.46 -4.25 -2.24
C ASN A 170 -1.39 -4.47 -1.17
N THR A 171 -0.96 -3.39 -0.54
CA THR A 171 -0.17 -3.46 0.70
C THR A 171 -1.02 -3.01 1.87
N SER A 172 -1.10 -3.81 2.92
CA SER A 172 -1.87 -3.46 4.11
C SER A 172 -0.94 -3.04 5.24
N LEU A 173 -1.30 -1.97 5.95
CA LEU A 173 -0.60 -1.49 7.14
C LEU A 173 -1.55 -1.58 8.33
N ILE A 174 -1.15 -2.22 9.42
CA ILE A 174 -1.93 -2.27 10.65
C ILE A 174 -1.32 -1.28 11.65
N PHE A 175 -2.17 -0.50 12.31
CA PHE A 175 -1.83 0.48 13.35
C PHE A 175 -2.44 0.03 14.68
N GLY A 176 -1.61 -0.58 15.53
CA GLY A 176 -2.02 -1.25 16.76
C GLY A 176 -3.18 -2.20 16.52
N ASP A 177 -4.15 -2.18 17.42
CA ASP A 177 -5.40 -2.92 17.29
C ASP A 177 -6.56 -2.02 16.80
N ALA A 178 -6.25 -0.81 16.32
CA ALA A 178 -7.27 0.22 16.05
C ALA A 178 -7.65 0.30 14.57
N ALA A 179 -6.68 0.27 13.66
CA ALA A 179 -6.93 0.56 12.26
C ALA A 179 -6.05 -0.25 11.30
N ILE A 180 -6.60 -0.53 10.13
CA ILE A 180 -5.92 -1.14 9.00
C ILE A 180 -6.04 -0.23 7.79
N MET A 181 -4.92 0.12 7.20
CA MET A 181 -4.86 0.82 5.93
C MET A 181 -4.65 -0.19 4.81
N LYS A 182 -5.42 -0.07 3.73
CA LYS A 182 -5.13 -0.67 2.43
C LYS A 182 -4.53 0.40 1.53
N LEU A 183 -3.28 0.19 1.09
CA LEU A 183 -2.61 0.98 0.08
C LEU A 183 -2.78 0.29 -1.29
N PHE A 184 -3.51 0.94 -2.19
CA PHE A 184 -3.81 0.41 -3.52
C PHE A 184 -2.63 0.59 -4.46
N ARG A 185 -1.84 -0.47 -4.68
CA ARG A 185 -0.61 -0.36 -5.48
C ARG A 185 -0.88 0.00 -6.93
N ARG A 186 -1.92 -0.58 -7.51
CA ARG A 186 -2.44 -0.19 -8.81
C ARG A 186 -3.55 0.85 -8.62
N MET A 187 -3.39 2.00 -9.26
CA MET A 187 -4.36 3.10 -9.25
C MET A 187 -5.26 2.98 -10.47
N GLU A 188 -6.54 2.75 -10.23
CA GLU A 188 -7.56 2.70 -11.28
C GLU A 188 -8.33 4.03 -11.30
N PRO A 189 -8.42 4.70 -12.47
CA PRO A 189 -9.20 5.93 -12.57
C PRO A 189 -10.68 5.69 -12.28
N GLY A 190 -11.31 6.66 -11.60
CA GLY A 190 -12.74 6.66 -11.32
C GLY A 190 -13.09 6.27 -9.88
N ILE A 191 -14.34 5.83 -9.69
CA ILE A 191 -14.89 5.51 -8.37
C ILE A 191 -14.38 4.15 -7.92
N ASN A 192 -13.84 4.11 -6.69
CA ASN A 192 -13.49 2.86 -6.03
C ASN A 192 -14.71 2.35 -5.22
N PRO A 193 -15.26 1.16 -5.54
CA PRO A 193 -16.49 0.67 -4.90
C PRO A 193 -16.31 0.37 -3.41
N ASP A 194 -15.14 -0.13 -2.98
CA ASP A 194 -14.85 -0.38 -1.56
C ASP A 194 -14.96 0.91 -0.74
N VAL A 195 -14.45 2.01 -1.29
CA VAL A 195 -14.55 3.34 -0.67
C VAL A 195 -15.96 3.91 -0.77
N GLU A 196 -16.62 3.82 -1.92
CA GLU A 196 -17.96 4.38 -2.12
C GLU A 196 -18.98 3.72 -1.18
N ILE A 197 -19.06 2.39 -1.21
CA ILE A 197 -19.99 1.60 -0.39
C ILE A 197 -19.61 1.74 1.08
N GLY A 198 -18.33 1.60 1.43
CA GLY A 198 -17.84 1.73 2.79
C GLY A 198 -18.15 3.12 3.39
N ARG A 199 -17.99 4.18 2.60
CA ARG A 199 -18.34 5.54 3.01
C ARG A 199 -19.85 5.70 3.22
N PHE A 200 -20.69 5.16 2.33
CA PHE A 200 -22.13 5.22 2.50
C PHE A 200 -22.57 4.51 3.78
N LEU A 201 -22.14 3.25 3.98
CA LEU A 201 -22.48 2.46 5.16
C LEU A 201 -22.03 3.18 6.45
N THR A 202 -20.82 3.74 6.46
CA THR A 202 -20.25 4.42 7.63
C THR A 202 -20.93 5.76 7.94
N THR A 203 -21.26 6.56 6.93
CA THR A 203 -21.66 7.97 7.13
C THR A 203 -23.16 8.22 6.99
N ARG A 204 -23.91 7.30 6.36
CA ARG A 204 -25.33 7.48 6.04
C ARG A 204 -26.24 6.44 6.68
N THR A 205 -25.69 5.41 7.33
CA THR A 205 -26.48 4.32 7.93
C THR A 205 -26.05 4.05 9.37
N ARG A 206 -26.74 3.12 10.03
CA ARG A 206 -26.35 2.55 11.34
C ARG A 206 -25.86 1.09 11.22
N PHE A 207 -25.46 0.68 10.01
CA PHE A 207 -25.06 -0.70 9.76
C PHE A 207 -23.73 -1.02 10.43
N THR A 208 -23.72 -1.98 11.35
CA THR A 208 -22.56 -2.31 12.20
C THR A 208 -21.81 -3.56 11.75
N HIS A 209 -22.26 -4.27 10.71
CA HIS A 209 -21.61 -5.48 10.20
C HIS A 209 -20.56 -5.21 9.13
N THR A 210 -20.00 -4.00 9.11
CA THR A 210 -18.85 -3.64 8.29
C THR A 210 -17.87 -2.82 9.12
N PRO A 211 -16.54 -3.00 8.98
CA PRO A 211 -15.59 -2.13 9.62
C PRO A 211 -15.79 -0.67 9.17
N PRO A 212 -15.83 0.30 10.10
CA PRO A 212 -16.06 1.70 9.75
C PRO A 212 -14.91 2.23 8.88
N LEU A 213 -15.25 2.98 7.84
CA LEU A 213 -14.27 3.73 7.04
C LEU A 213 -13.80 4.96 7.83
N LEU A 214 -12.51 5.00 8.13
CA LEU A 214 -11.87 6.05 8.93
C LEU A 214 -11.17 7.10 8.08
N GLY A 215 -10.80 6.77 6.84
CA GLY A 215 -10.11 7.69 5.95
C GLY A 215 -9.95 7.16 4.54
N VAL A 216 -9.69 8.06 3.62
CA VAL A 216 -9.46 7.80 2.20
C VAL A 216 -8.23 8.56 1.77
N VAL A 217 -7.45 7.96 0.88
CA VAL A 217 -6.40 8.67 0.17
C VAL A 217 -6.75 8.76 -1.30
N ARG A 218 -6.74 9.98 -1.83
CA ARG A 218 -6.91 10.28 -3.26
C ARG A 218 -5.58 10.66 -3.87
N TYR A 219 -5.38 10.21 -5.10
CA TYR A 219 -4.31 10.65 -5.97
C TYR A 219 -4.89 11.50 -7.10
N GLU A 220 -4.24 12.63 -7.37
CA GLU A 220 -4.57 13.51 -8.48
C GLU A 220 -3.26 13.90 -9.18
N GLY A 221 -3.06 13.42 -10.40
CA GLY A 221 -1.78 13.56 -11.12
C GLY A 221 -1.90 14.20 -12.50
N SER A 222 -0.79 14.24 -13.22
CA SER A 222 -0.74 14.66 -14.62
C SER A 222 -1.59 13.75 -15.52
N GLY A 223 -2.08 14.27 -16.64
CA GLY A 223 -2.89 13.51 -17.59
C GLY A 223 -4.30 13.18 -17.09
N ASP A 224 -4.85 13.99 -16.18
CA ASP A 224 -6.21 13.83 -15.60
C ASP A 224 -6.41 12.49 -14.87
N VAL A 225 -5.31 11.93 -14.34
CA VAL A 225 -5.34 10.68 -13.59
C VAL A 225 -5.82 10.97 -12.17
N HIS A 226 -7.09 10.66 -11.92
CA HIS A 226 -7.74 10.74 -10.62
C HIS A 226 -8.12 9.36 -10.12
N ALA A 227 -7.55 8.95 -8.98
CA ALA A 227 -7.76 7.61 -8.44
C ALA A 227 -7.81 7.60 -6.92
N VAL A 228 -8.41 6.56 -6.35
CA VAL A 228 -8.24 6.26 -4.92
C VAL A 228 -6.92 5.52 -4.75
N ALA A 229 -6.03 6.09 -3.94
CA ALA A 229 -4.71 5.56 -3.63
C ALA A 229 -4.70 4.68 -2.37
N GLY A 230 -5.71 4.80 -1.51
CA GLY A 230 -5.82 3.95 -0.34
C GLY A 230 -7.03 4.27 0.52
N MET A 231 -7.23 3.46 1.54
CA MET A 231 -8.28 3.66 2.53
C MET A 231 -7.85 3.14 3.90
N LEU A 232 -8.37 3.77 4.94
CA LEU A 232 -8.18 3.39 6.34
C LEU A 232 -9.53 2.90 6.90
N GLN A 233 -9.54 1.74 7.53
CA GLN A 233 -10.72 1.16 8.18
C GLN A 233 -10.41 0.80 9.63
N GLY A 234 -11.46 0.67 10.45
CA GLY A 234 -11.34 0.03 11.76
C GLY A 234 -10.76 -1.39 11.61
N PHE A 235 -9.81 -1.75 12.47
CA PHE A 235 -9.24 -3.08 12.48
C PHE A 235 -9.98 -3.97 13.47
N LEU A 236 -10.34 -5.18 13.04
CA LEU A 236 -11.02 -6.16 13.89
C LEU A 236 -9.97 -7.10 14.49
N ALA A 237 -9.28 -6.65 15.54
CA ALA A 237 -8.28 -7.48 16.21
C ALA A 237 -8.92 -8.77 16.78
N GLY A 238 -8.27 -9.91 16.55
CA GLY A 238 -8.77 -11.22 16.97
C GLY A 238 -9.90 -11.81 16.13
N SER A 239 -10.27 -11.18 15.00
CA SER A 239 -11.23 -11.79 14.06
C SER A 239 -10.64 -13.01 13.37
N HIS A 240 -11.48 -14.00 13.07
CA HIS A 240 -11.11 -15.18 12.31
C HIS A 240 -11.64 -15.10 10.88
N ASP A 241 -10.87 -15.63 9.94
CA ASP A 241 -11.32 -15.79 8.56
C ASP A 241 -12.37 -16.89 8.51
N ALA A 242 -13.59 -16.55 8.11
CA ALA A 242 -14.72 -17.49 8.09
C ALA A 242 -14.47 -18.69 7.17
N TRP A 243 -13.65 -18.52 6.12
CA TRP A 243 -13.28 -19.62 5.24
C TRP A 243 -12.30 -20.59 5.91
N GLN A 244 -11.28 -20.09 6.62
CA GLN A 244 -10.39 -20.95 7.42
C GLN A 244 -11.14 -21.66 8.54
N ASP A 245 -12.00 -20.94 9.28
CA ASP A 245 -12.89 -21.55 10.28
C ASP A 245 -13.72 -22.66 9.63
N ALA A 246 -14.27 -22.37 8.45
CA ALA A 246 -15.06 -23.35 7.76
C ALA A 246 -14.25 -24.60 7.35
N LEU A 247 -13.04 -24.42 6.83
CA LEU A 247 -12.18 -25.55 6.48
C LEU A 247 -11.76 -26.36 7.71
N GLU A 248 -11.48 -25.69 8.82
CA GLU A 248 -11.04 -26.35 10.06
C GLU A 248 -12.17 -27.19 10.67
N ARG A 249 -13.38 -26.63 10.79
CA ARG A 249 -14.57 -27.34 11.26
C ARG A 249 -14.95 -28.51 10.34
N SER A 250 -14.73 -28.37 9.03
CA SER A 250 -15.04 -29.42 8.04
C SER A 250 -14.00 -30.54 7.96
N ARG A 251 -12.78 -30.30 8.45
CA ARG A 251 -11.63 -31.19 8.22
C ARG A 251 -11.88 -32.61 8.74
N GLY A 252 -12.45 -32.72 9.94
CA GLY A 252 -12.74 -34.02 10.57
C GLY A 252 -13.82 -34.81 9.82
N TRP A 253 -14.84 -34.11 9.31
CA TRP A 253 -15.93 -34.73 8.56
C TRP A 253 -15.45 -35.29 7.22
N PHE A 254 -14.68 -34.51 6.44
CA PHE A 254 -14.12 -34.97 5.16
C PHE A 254 -13.04 -36.05 5.29
N ALA A 255 -12.40 -36.17 6.47
CA ALA A 255 -11.40 -37.20 6.73
C ALA A 255 -12.02 -38.55 7.15
N GLY A 256 -13.33 -38.59 7.44
CA GLY A 256 -14.04 -39.81 7.81
C GLY A 256 -14.32 -40.71 6.61
N GLU A 257 -14.39 -42.03 6.85
CA GLU A 257 -14.71 -43.02 5.81
C GLU A 257 -16.19 -42.98 5.39
N THR A 258 -17.05 -42.43 6.25
CA THR A 258 -18.50 -42.29 6.04
C THR A 258 -18.95 -40.86 6.35
N HIS A 259 -19.63 -40.26 5.38
CA HIS A 259 -20.18 -38.91 5.48
C HIS A 259 -21.66 -38.98 5.90
N ASP A 260 -21.92 -39.07 7.20
CA ASP A 260 -23.28 -38.95 7.74
C ASP A 260 -23.67 -37.47 7.88
N VAL A 261 -24.81 -37.10 7.28
CA VAL A 261 -25.41 -35.75 7.36
C VAL A 261 -25.69 -35.34 8.81
N THR A 262 -26.00 -36.30 9.70
CA THR A 262 -26.24 -36.01 11.11
C THR A 262 -24.99 -35.53 11.86
N SER A 263 -23.81 -35.88 11.34
CA SER A 263 -22.49 -35.50 11.86
C SER A 263 -21.89 -34.28 11.17
N HIS A 264 -22.63 -33.63 10.26
CA HIS A 264 -22.13 -32.50 9.50
C HIS A 264 -21.85 -31.30 10.43
N PRO A 265 -20.67 -30.67 10.35
CA PRO A 265 -20.21 -29.69 11.35
C PRO A 265 -20.99 -28.37 11.33
N TYR A 266 -21.85 -28.13 10.32
CA TYR A 266 -22.71 -26.94 10.21
C TYR A 266 -24.19 -27.25 10.36
N ARG A 267 -24.56 -28.46 10.79
CA ARG A 267 -25.98 -28.84 10.86
C ARG A 267 -26.78 -27.86 11.70
N ASP A 268 -26.32 -27.57 12.91
CA ASP A 268 -27.02 -26.69 13.85
C ASP A 268 -27.05 -25.22 13.36
N ASP A 269 -26.02 -24.80 12.62
CA ASP A 269 -25.96 -23.46 12.02
C ASP A 269 -27.00 -23.31 10.89
N ALA A 270 -27.21 -24.37 10.09
CA ALA A 270 -28.18 -24.38 9.00
C ALA A 270 -29.64 -24.34 9.48
N GLU A 271 -29.91 -24.81 10.71
CA GLU A 271 -31.24 -24.76 11.33
C GLU A 271 -31.60 -23.37 11.87
N GLN A 272 -30.64 -22.43 11.92
CA GLN A 272 -30.82 -21.06 12.45
C GLN A 272 -30.93 -19.97 11.36
N LEU A 273 -30.74 -20.32 10.08
CA LEU A 273 -30.85 -19.42 8.92
C LEU A 273 -32.23 -19.50 8.26
#